data_AF-A0A0W0VVG0-F1
#
_entry.id   AF-A0A0W0VVG0-F1
#
_cell.length_a   1.000
_cell.length_b   1.000
_cell.length_c   1.000
_cell.angle_alpha   90.00
_cell.angle_beta   90.00
_cell.angle_gamma   90.00
#
_symmetry.space_group_name_H-M   'P 1'
#
loop_
_entity.id
_entity.type
_entity.pdbx_description
1 polymer ?
#
loop_
_entity_poly.entity_id
_entity_poly.type
_entity_poly.pdbx_seq_one_letter_code
_entity_poly.pdbx_strand_id
1 'polypeptide(L)'
;MKGLLAKLIYLVLMAISFSCFADKILLTGRPVVLMPEADYYTFPNTYVPSHNFHFVNVSGDNRVCFLNQQPQLTPLDLLRINIVQNNKKFLWYCYRYDPRYFTVDY
;
A
#
# COMPACT_ATOMS: atom_id res chain seq x y z
N MET A 1 -1.42 -27.33 45.02
CA MET A 1 -0.58 -26.15 44.67
C MET A 1 -0.25 -26.03 43.18
N LYS A 2 0.01 -27.13 42.43
CA LYS A 2 0.38 -27.08 41.00
C LYS A 2 -0.66 -26.41 40.08
N GLY A 3 -1.96 -26.59 40.32
CA GLY A 3 -3.03 -26.00 39.49
C GLY A 3 -3.21 -24.49 39.67
N LEU A 4 -2.83 -23.93 40.83
CA LEU A 4 -2.86 -22.48 41.08
C LEU A 4 -1.71 -21.78 40.35
N LEU A 5 -0.54 -22.43 40.30
CA LEU A 5 0.62 -21.95 39.56
C LEU A 5 0.34 -21.85 38.05
N ALA A 6 -0.29 -22.89 37.47
CA ALA A 6 -0.64 -22.90 36.05
C ALA A 6 -1.60 -21.76 35.70
N LYS A 7 -2.64 -21.52 36.51
CA LYS A 7 -3.59 -20.42 36.32
C LYS A 7 -2.91 -19.04 36.38
N LEU A 8 -1.95 -18.88 37.29
CA LEU A 8 -1.17 -17.64 37.40
C LEU A 8 -0.34 -17.39 36.13
N ILE A 9 0.29 -18.45 35.60
CA ILE A 9 1.07 -18.38 34.35
C ILE A 9 0.16 -17.98 33.17
N TYR A 10 -1.03 -18.57 33.04
CA TYR A 10 -1.98 -18.18 31.99
C TYR A 10 -2.46 -16.73 32.10
N LEU A 11 -2.72 -16.25 33.31
CA LEU A 11 -3.12 -14.86 33.55
C LEU A 11 -2.01 -13.89 33.13
N VAL A 12 -0.75 -14.21 33.47
CA VAL A 12 0.42 -13.41 33.10
C VAL A 12 0.62 -13.41 31.58
N LEU A 13 0.45 -14.55 30.89
CA LEU A 13 0.55 -14.60 29.43
C LEU A 13 -0.53 -13.75 28.74
N MET A 14 -1.76 -13.74 29.24
CA MET A 14 -2.83 -12.89 28.68
C MET A 14 -2.55 -11.40 28.89
N ALA A 15 -1.99 -11.02 30.04
CA ALA A 15 -1.64 -9.64 30.35
C ALA A 15 -0.49 -9.09 29.48
N ILE A 16 0.38 -9.95 28.95
CA ILE A 16 1.53 -9.56 28.11
C ILE A 16 1.20 -9.63 26.61
N SER A 17 -0.07 -9.53 26.23
CA SER A 17 -0.46 -9.45 24.82
C SER A 17 -0.04 -8.09 24.23
N PHE A 18 1.13 -8.06 23.58
CA PHE A 18 1.58 -6.88 22.86
C PHE A 18 0.65 -6.60 21.68
N SER A 19 0.14 -5.37 21.61
CA SER A 19 -0.53 -4.86 20.42
C SER A 19 0.48 -4.79 19.28
N CYS A 20 0.31 -5.66 18.27
CA CYS A 20 1.05 -5.56 17.01
C CYS A 20 0.52 -4.34 16.25
N PHE A 21 1.36 -3.33 16.04
CA PHE A 21 1.09 -2.26 15.11
C PHE A 21 1.69 -2.65 13.75
N ALA A 22 0.84 -2.75 12.73
CA ALA A 22 1.31 -2.92 11.36
C ALA A 22 2.03 -1.64 10.93
N ASP A 23 3.25 -1.79 10.41
CA ASP A 23 4.03 -0.67 9.93
C ASP A 23 3.37 -0.04 8.69
N LYS A 24 3.35 1.29 8.63
CA LYS A 24 2.71 2.01 7.51
C LYS A 24 3.67 2.09 6.32
N ILE A 25 3.13 2.03 5.11
CA ILE A 25 3.94 2.19 3.90
C ILE A 25 4.26 3.68 3.76
N LEU A 26 5.54 4.03 3.84
CA LEU A 26 6.04 5.38 3.64
C LEU A 26 6.03 5.74 2.15
N LEU A 27 5.23 6.74 1.78
CA LEU A 27 5.18 7.35 0.46
C LEU A 27 6.07 8.59 0.47
N THR A 28 7.03 8.65 -0.45
CA THR A 28 7.93 9.79 -0.59
C THR A 28 7.46 10.71 -1.71
N GLY A 29 7.35 12.00 -1.41
CA GLY A 29 7.00 13.04 -2.38
C GLY A 29 5.51 13.11 -2.73
N ARG A 30 5.23 13.75 -3.87
CA ARG A 30 3.87 14.06 -4.33
C ARG A 30 3.33 12.99 -5.28
N PRO A 31 2.00 12.79 -5.33
CA PRO A 31 1.40 11.83 -6.25
C PRO A 31 1.64 12.28 -7.69
N VAL A 32 2.13 11.36 -8.52
CA VAL A 32 2.41 11.62 -9.93
C VAL A 32 1.15 11.52 -10.74
N VAL A 33 0.81 12.57 -11.48
CA VAL A 33 -0.36 12.57 -12.36
C VAL A 33 -0.06 11.70 -13.57
N LEU A 34 -0.85 10.65 -13.78
CA LEU A 34 -0.75 9.82 -14.96
C LEU A 34 -1.38 10.51 -16.16
N MET A 35 -0.76 10.36 -17.33
CA MET A 35 -1.31 10.85 -18.59
C MET A 35 -2.26 9.79 -19.17
N PRO A 36 -3.57 10.07 -19.27
CA PRO A 36 -4.51 9.13 -19.84
C PRO A 36 -4.36 9.07 -21.36
N GLU A 37 -4.29 7.86 -21.88
CA GLU A 37 -4.43 7.53 -23.30
C GLU A 37 -5.75 6.77 -23.51
N ALA A 38 -6.05 6.35 -24.75
CA ALA A 38 -7.32 5.69 -25.07
C ALA A 38 -7.64 4.47 -24.18
N ASP A 39 -6.66 3.59 -23.92
CA ASP A 39 -6.85 2.34 -23.18
C ASP A 39 -5.76 2.03 -22.13
N TYR A 40 -4.85 2.98 -21.88
CA TYR A 40 -3.77 2.86 -20.91
C TYR A 40 -3.37 4.22 -20.33
N TYR A 41 -2.47 4.18 -19.36
CA TYR A 41 -1.84 5.35 -18.76
C TYR A 41 -0.34 5.34 -19.01
N THR A 42 0.26 6.52 -19.06
CA THR A 42 1.72 6.69 -19.11
C THR A 42 2.19 7.59 -17.99
N PHE A 43 3.46 7.42 -17.62
CA PHE A 43 4.14 8.34 -16.73
C PHE A 43 4.69 9.53 -17.53
N PRO A 44 4.77 10.73 -16.92
CA PRO A 44 5.49 11.84 -17.53
C PRO A 44 6.97 11.48 -17.67
N ASN A 45 7.63 12.01 -18.71
CA ASN A 45 9.04 11.72 -19.02
C ASN A 45 10.02 12.07 -17.89
N THR A 46 9.60 12.91 -16.94
CA THR A 46 10.39 13.32 -15.77
C THR A 46 10.28 12.35 -14.59
N TYR A 47 9.42 11.32 -14.69
CA TYR A 47 9.20 10.40 -13.59
C TYR A 47 10.31 9.34 -13.52
N VAL A 48 10.98 9.28 -12.36
CA VAL A 48 11.95 8.23 -12.04
C VAL A 48 11.39 7.41 -10.89
N PRO A 49 11.06 6.13 -11.09
CA PRO A 49 10.56 5.29 -10.02
C PRO A 49 11.68 4.98 -9.02
N SER A 50 11.39 5.21 -7.74
CA SER A 50 12.35 5.02 -6.63
C SER A 50 12.03 3.81 -5.75
N HIS A 51 10.84 3.25 -5.87
CA HIS A 51 10.33 2.17 -5.00
C HIS A 51 9.60 1.11 -5.82
N ASN A 52 9.31 -0.02 -5.17
CA ASN A 52 8.48 -1.10 -5.74
C ASN A 52 6.97 -0.76 -5.82
N PHE A 53 6.62 0.49 -5.52
CA PHE A 53 5.28 1.03 -5.60
C PHE A 53 5.34 2.43 -6.20
N HIS A 54 4.19 2.89 -6.70
CA HIS A 54 4.08 4.18 -7.35
C HIS A 54 2.93 4.96 -6.73
N PHE A 55 3.23 6.12 -6.17
CA PHE A 55 2.23 7.04 -5.66
C PHE A 55 1.75 7.94 -6.80
N VAL A 56 0.51 7.76 -7.23
CA VAL A 56 -0.04 8.38 -8.44
C VAL A 56 -1.37 9.06 -8.17
N ASN A 57 -1.73 10.01 -9.02
CA ASN A 57 -3.07 10.56 -9.10
C ASN A 57 -3.73 10.07 -10.39
N VAL A 58 -4.88 9.39 -10.25
CA VAL A 58 -5.68 8.89 -11.36
C VAL A 58 -7.05 9.53 -11.29
N SER A 59 -7.38 10.37 -12.27
CA SER A 59 -8.67 11.06 -12.36
C SER A 59 -9.06 11.86 -11.10
N GLY A 60 -8.08 12.46 -10.41
CA GLY A 60 -8.30 13.23 -9.20
C GLY A 60 -8.10 12.46 -7.90
N ASP A 61 -8.08 11.12 -7.94
CA ASP A 61 -7.88 10.29 -6.76
C ASP A 61 -6.41 9.88 -6.59
N ASN A 62 -5.88 10.12 -5.38
CA ASN A 62 -4.55 9.63 -5.00
C ASN A 62 -4.59 8.13 -4.72
N ARG A 63 -3.73 7.38 -5.39
CA ARG A 63 -3.64 5.92 -5.33
C ARG A 63 -2.19 5.47 -5.23
N VAL A 64 -1.98 4.32 -4.57
CA VAL A 64 -0.68 3.66 -4.48
C VAL A 64 -0.75 2.37 -5.28
N CYS A 65 0.06 2.29 -6.33
CA CYS A 65 0.03 1.20 -7.28
C CYS A 65 1.20 0.24 -7.11
N PHE A 66 0.91 -1.05 -7.23
CA PHE A 66 1.87 -2.14 -7.18
C PHE A 66 1.72 -3.02 -8.42
N LEU A 67 2.82 -3.66 -8.84
CA LEU A 67 2.79 -4.64 -9.93
C LEU A 67 2.04 -5.91 -9.53
N ASN A 68 2.12 -6.29 -8.25
CA ASN A 68 1.44 -7.46 -7.68
C ASN A 68 0.42 -7.02 -6.63
N GLN A 69 -0.65 -7.79 -6.48
CA GLN A 69 -1.65 -7.58 -5.43
C GLN A 69 -1.00 -7.64 -4.05
N GLN A 70 -1.48 -6.77 -3.15
CA GLN A 70 -1.04 -6.64 -1.78
C GLN A 70 -2.14 -7.15 -0.83
N PRO A 71 -2.00 -8.35 -0.23
CA PRO A 71 -3.02 -8.91 0.65
C PRO A 71 -3.40 -8.01 1.82
N GLN A 72 -2.42 -7.30 2.38
CA GLN A 72 -2.59 -6.36 3.50
C GLN A 72 -3.42 -5.12 3.14
N LEU A 73 -3.60 -4.83 1.84
CA LEU A 73 -4.37 -3.69 1.34
C LEU A 73 -5.74 -4.09 0.79
N THR A 74 -6.16 -5.37 0.94
CA THR A 74 -7.49 -5.84 0.51
C THR A 74 -8.68 -5.01 1.02
N PRO A 75 -8.65 -4.36 2.20
CA PRO A 75 -9.75 -3.51 2.63
C PRO A 75 -9.89 -2.20 1.85
N LEU A 76 -8.88 -1.83 1.05
CA LEU A 76 -8.87 -0.58 0.28
C LEU A 76 -9.50 -0.77 -1.10
N ASP A 77 -10.11 0.30 -1.61
CA ASP A 77 -10.64 0.34 -2.97
C ASP A 77 -9.53 0.08 -4.00
N LEU A 78 -9.72 -0.92 -4.85
CA LEU A 78 -8.74 -1.39 -5.83
C LEU A 78 -9.17 -0.99 -7.24
N LEU A 79 -8.35 -0.16 -7.88
CA LEU A 79 -8.43 0.14 -9.30
C LEU A 79 -7.37 -0.67 -10.06
N ARG A 80 -7.75 -1.26 -11.19
CA ARG A 80 -6.83 -1.95 -12.09
C ARG A 80 -6.62 -1.09 -13.33
N ILE A 81 -5.38 -0.70 -13.58
CA ILE A 81 -5.02 0.10 -14.75
C ILE A 81 -3.92 -0.59 -15.54
N ASN A 82 -3.93 -0.35 -16.84
CA ASN A 82 -2.82 -0.72 -17.69
C ASN A 82 -1.89 0.48 -17.82
N ILE A 83 -0.60 0.28 -17.55
CA ILE A 83 0.43 1.29 -17.77
C ILE A 83 1.36 0.82 -18.88
N VAL A 84 1.66 1.71 -19.83
CA VAL A 84 2.69 1.45 -20.84
C VAL A 84 3.99 2.10 -20.42
N GLN A 85 5.04 1.28 -20.33
CA GLN A 85 6.40 1.72 -20.06
C GLN A 85 7.35 0.94 -20.96
N ASN A 86 8.27 1.62 -21.64
CA ASN A 86 9.24 1.01 -22.58
C ASN A 86 8.54 0.11 -23.64
N ASN A 87 7.43 0.59 -24.21
CA ASN A 87 6.58 -0.13 -25.17
C ASN A 87 5.99 -1.46 -24.67
N LYS A 88 5.99 -1.70 -23.35
CA LYS A 88 5.35 -2.85 -22.72
C LYS A 88 4.19 -2.41 -21.86
N LYS A 89 3.09 -3.17 -21.92
CA LYS A 89 1.87 -2.93 -21.14
C LYS A 89 1.91 -3.77 -19.87
N PHE A 90 1.73 -3.13 -18.72
CA PHE A 90 1.72 -3.76 -17.41
C PHE A 90 0.38 -3.53 -16.72
N LEU A 91 -0.21 -4.60 -16.17
CA LEU A 91 -1.40 -4.50 -15.34
C LEU A 91 -0.99 -4.17 -13.91
N TRP A 92 -1.48 -3.05 -13.38
CA TRP A 92 -1.15 -2.58 -12.05
C TRP A 92 -2.36 -2.57 -11.13
N TYR A 93 -2.09 -2.79 -9.85
CA TYR A 93 -3.07 -2.84 -8.77
C TYR A 93 -2.94 -1.59 -7.90
N CYS A 94 -3.87 -0.66 -8.08
CA CYS A 94 -3.85 0.67 -7.50
C CYS A 94 -4.86 0.82 -6.36
N TYR A 95 -4.36 0.83 -5.13
CA TYR A 95 -5.17 0.98 -3.93
C TYR A 95 -5.39 2.45 -3.61
N ARG A 96 -6.61 2.84 -3.23
CA ARG A 96 -6.90 4.21 -2.79
C ARG A 96 -6.04 4.58 -1.59
N TYR A 97 -5.48 5.79 -1.61
CA TYR A 97 -4.71 6.30 -0.47
C TYR A 97 -5.59 6.39 0.78
N ASP A 98 -5.07 5.88 1.89
CA ASP A 98 -5.70 5.91 3.20
C ASP A 98 -4.61 6.10 4.28
N PRO A 99 -4.71 7.12 5.15
CA PRO A 99 -3.70 7.42 6.17
C PRO A 99 -3.56 6.34 7.25
N ARG A 100 -4.48 5.36 7.31
CA ARG A 100 -4.37 4.18 8.17
C ARG A 100 -3.30 3.20 7.69
N TYR A 101 -3.04 3.17 6.38
CA TYR A 101 -2.11 2.24 5.73
C TYR A 101 -0.83 2.92 5.21
N PHE A 102 -0.93 4.21 4.86
CA PHE A 102 0.14 4.96 4.24
C PHE A 102 0.49 6.21 5.04
N THR A 103 1.78 6.55 5.06
CA THR A 103 2.30 7.83 5.59
C THR A 103 2.95 8.58 4.44
N VAL A 104 2.71 9.88 4.29
CA VAL A 104 3.37 10.69 3.25
C VAL A 104 4.46 11.53 3.90
N ASP A 105 5.65 11.49 3.33
CA ASP A 105 6.78 12.35 3.67
C ASP A 105 7.11 13.24 2.47
N TYR A 106 7.13 14.56 2.70
CA TYR A 106 7.11 15.60 1.65
C TYR A 106 8.48 16.21 1.40
#